data_AF-A0A151RM45-F1
#
_entry.id   AF-A0A151RM45-F1
#
_cell.length_a   1.000
_cell.length_b   1.000
_cell.length_c   1.000
_cell.angle_alpha   90.00
_cell.angle_beta   90.00
_cell.angle_gamma   90.00
#
_symmetry.space_group_name_H-M   'P 1'
#
loop_
_entity.id
_entity.type
_entity.pdbx_description
1 polymer ?
#
loop_
_entity_poly.entity_id
_entity_poly.type
_entity_poly.pdbx_seq_one_letter_code
_entity_poly.pdbx_strand_id
1 'polypeptide(L)'
;MRLEITHFSTTYHVPRSFLRDGEDNTLELFEEQGGNPYEVKVATVTIANACAKAYEGHRLELACNENQVISEIKFASFGLPQGERGSFKKGRCESRQTLSVVKRVINLLF
;
A
#
# COMPACT_ATOMS: atom_id res chain seq x y z
N MET A 1 -19.18 10.49 -6.84
CA MET A 1 -18.41 11.47 -6.04
C MET A 1 -18.15 12.70 -6.89
N ARG A 2 -18.34 13.91 -6.35
CA ARG A 2 -18.14 15.17 -7.09
C ARG A 2 -16.77 15.74 -6.75
N LEU A 3 -15.97 16.01 -7.80
CA LEU A 3 -14.66 16.64 -7.67
C LEU A 3 -14.58 17.91 -8.50
N GLU A 4 -14.11 18.96 -7.84
CA GLU A 4 -13.85 20.26 -8.43
C GLU A 4 -12.33 20.45 -8.42
N ILE A 5 -11.73 20.52 -9.61
CA ILE A 5 -10.28 20.69 -9.78
C ILE A 5 -10.02 22.18 -9.99
N THR A 6 -9.54 22.87 -8.95
CA THR A 6 -9.14 24.28 -9.01
C THR A 6 -7.69 24.41 -9.49
N HIS A 7 -7.39 25.54 -10.16
CA HIS A 7 -6.16 25.86 -10.91
C HIS A 7 -4.81 25.64 -10.17
N PHE A 8 -4.81 25.34 -8.88
CA PHE A 8 -3.60 25.23 -8.06
C PHE A 8 -3.14 23.80 -7.73
N SER A 9 -3.89 22.74 -8.08
CA SER A 9 -3.49 21.36 -7.79
C SER A 9 -3.54 20.45 -9.02
N THR A 10 -2.42 19.79 -9.32
CA THR A 10 -2.28 18.84 -10.44
C THR A 10 -2.66 17.40 -10.06
N THR A 11 -3.00 17.14 -8.80
CA THR A 11 -3.38 15.80 -8.33
C THR A 11 -4.41 15.89 -7.20
N TYR A 12 -5.42 15.03 -7.24
CA TYR A 12 -6.43 14.90 -6.20
C TYR A 12 -6.46 13.46 -5.67
N HIS A 13 -6.29 13.30 -4.36
CA HIS A 13 -6.42 12.00 -3.71
C HIS A 13 -7.87 11.70 -3.35
N VAL A 14 -8.47 10.72 -4.01
CA VAL A 14 -9.81 10.20 -3.69
C VAL A 14 -9.74 9.32 -2.42
N PRO A 15 -10.34 9.73 -1.29
CA PRO A 15 -10.36 8.90 -0.09
C PRO A 15 -11.16 7.62 -0.33
N ARG A 16 -10.66 6.48 0.18
CA ARG A 16 -11.35 5.19 0.02
C ARG A 16 -12.75 5.17 0.62
N SER A 17 -13.01 5.97 1.65
CA SER A 17 -14.33 6.10 2.28
C SER A 17 -15.40 6.67 1.35
N PHE A 18 -15.02 7.29 0.22
CA PHE A 18 -15.96 7.83 -0.75
C PHE A 18 -16.31 6.81 -1.85
N LEU A 19 -15.60 5.68 -1.88
CA LEU A 19 -15.84 4.57 -2.80
C LEU A 19 -16.75 3.54 -2.14
N ARG A 20 -17.67 2.99 -2.92
CA ARG A 20 -18.50 1.84 -2.54
C ARG A 20 -17.82 0.55 -2.99
N ASP A 21 -17.57 -0.34 -2.04
CA ASP A 21 -16.91 -1.61 -2.31
C ASP A 21 -17.87 -2.58 -3.00
N GLY A 22 -17.41 -3.25 -4.06
CA GLY A 22 -18.21 -4.18 -4.86
C GLY A 22 -19.27 -3.55 -5.78
N GLU A 23 -19.35 -2.21 -5.84
CA GLU A 23 -20.27 -1.46 -6.71
C GLU A 23 -19.50 -0.60 -7.74
N ASP A 24 -20.18 -0.27 -8.83
CA ASP A 24 -19.69 0.70 -9.79
C ASP A 24 -19.71 2.12 -9.18
N ASN A 25 -18.58 2.79 -9.22
CA ASN A 25 -18.42 4.15 -8.70
C ASN A 25 -18.38 5.15 -9.86
N THR A 26 -19.29 6.11 -9.87
CA THR A 26 -19.31 7.19 -10.87
C THR A 26 -18.53 8.42 -10.36
N LEU A 27 -17.56 8.87 -11.16
CA LEU A 27 -16.84 10.13 -10.97
C LEU A 27 -17.39 11.18 -11.93
N GLU A 28 -17.90 12.28 -11.37
CA GLU A 28 -18.36 13.44 -12.14
C GLU A 28 -17.34 14.57 -12.00
N LEU A 29 -16.80 15.01 -13.15
CA LEU A 29 -15.81 16.07 -13.26
C LEU A 29 -16.50 17.36 -13.70
N PHE A 30 -16.29 18.42 -12.92
CA PHE A 30 -16.70 19.77 -13.29
C PHE A 30 -15.46 20.59 -13.64
N GLU A 31 -15.45 21.11 -14.85
CA GLU A 31 -14.38 21.95 -15.37
C GLU A 31 -14.73 23.42 -15.07
N GLU A 32 -13.89 24.09 -14.29
CA GLU A 32 -14.16 25.46 -13.82
C GLU A 32 -13.48 26.54 -14.67
N GLN A 33 -12.33 26.24 -15.31
CA GLN A 33 -11.56 27.20 -16.12
C GLN A 33 -10.80 26.54 -17.28
N GLY A 34 -11.37 26.62 -18.49
CA GLY A 34 -10.74 26.40 -19.80
C GLY A 34 -9.82 25.18 -19.98
N GLY A 35 -10.09 24.04 -19.33
CA GLY A 35 -9.24 22.84 -19.37
C GLY A 35 -9.68 21.78 -20.40
N ASN A 36 -8.80 20.84 -20.75
CA ASN A 36 -9.16 19.69 -21.60
C ASN A 36 -9.52 18.46 -20.72
N PRO A 37 -10.81 18.08 -20.63
CA PRO A 37 -11.23 16.95 -19.80
C PRO A 37 -10.68 15.60 -20.27
N TYR A 38 -10.27 15.48 -21.53
CA TYR A 38 -9.67 14.25 -22.06
C TYR A 38 -8.24 13.99 -21.56
N GLU A 39 -7.60 14.98 -20.94
CA GLU A 39 -6.25 14.86 -20.38
C GLU A 39 -6.25 14.38 -18.91
N VAL A 40 -7.43 14.30 -18.28
CA VAL A 40 -7.59 13.79 -16.92
C VAL A 40 -7.30 12.30 -16.88
N LYS A 41 -6.38 11.89 -16.00
CA LYS A 41 -6.03 10.49 -15.78
C LYS A 41 -6.46 10.04 -14.39
N VAL A 42 -7.26 8.97 -14.35
CA VAL A 42 -7.59 8.28 -13.10
C VAL A 42 -6.61 7.13 -12.94
N ALA A 43 -5.85 7.16 -11.86
CA ALA A 43 -4.92 6.09 -11.50
C ALA A 43 -5.31 5.52 -10.14
N THR A 44 -5.29 4.19 -10.02
CA THR A 44 -5.35 3.54 -8.73
C THR A 44 -3.96 3.56 -8.10
N VAL A 45 -3.84 4.14 -6.91
CA VAL A 45 -2.61 3.97 -6.11
C VAL A 45 -2.59 2.53 -5.63
N THR A 46 -1.82 1.69 -6.32
CA THR A 46 -1.56 0.33 -5.85
C THR A 46 -0.56 0.43 -4.71
N ILE A 47 -0.92 -0.07 -3.53
CA ILE A 47 0.05 -0.29 -2.46
C ILE A 47 1.10 -1.23 -3.05
N ALA A 48 2.33 -0.75 -3.23
CA ALA A 48 3.43 -1.62 -3.65
C ALA A 48 3.66 -2.64 -2.52
N ASN A 49 3.29 -3.90 -2.76
CA ASN A 49 3.57 -4.95 -1.82
C ASN A 49 5.06 -5.32 -1.96
N ALA A 50 5.85 -5.05 -0.93
CA ALA A 50 7.21 -5.55 -0.85
C ALA A 50 7.23 -6.95 -0.22
N CYS A 51 8.07 -7.85 -0.74
CA CYS A 51 8.29 -9.17 -0.18
C CYS A 51 9.78 -9.50 -0.21
N ALA A 52 10.33 -9.91 0.92
CA ALA A 52 11.73 -10.28 1.04
C ALA A 52 11.93 -11.45 2.01
N LYS A 53 13.07 -12.13 1.86
CA LYS A 53 13.52 -13.22 2.73
C LYS A 53 15.01 -13.04 3.01
N ALA A 54 15.43 -13.38 4.22
CA ALA A 54 16.84 -13.44 4.61
C ALA A 54 17.09 -14.73 5.38
N TYR A 55 18.33 -15.18 5.37
CA TYR A 55 18.75 -16.33 6.17
C TYR A 55 19.10 -15.88 7.59
N GLU A 56 19.04 -16.82 8.54
CA GLU A 56 19.43 -16.56 9.92
C GLU A 56 20.86 -16.01 9.99
N GLY A 57 21.06 -15.00 10.85
CA GLY A 57 22.32 -14.27 10.95
C GLY A 57 22.52 -13.14 9.92
N HIS A 58 21.61 -12.97 8.94
CA HIS A 58 21.69 -11.88 7.97
C HIS A 58 20.67 -10.77 8.25
N ARG A 59 21.06 -9.52 7.94
CA ARG A 59 20.19 -8.35 8.00
C ARG A 59 19.28 -8.29 6.78
N LEU A 60 17.99 -8.07 7.03
CA LEU A 60 17.01 -7.74 6.00
C LEU A 60 16.62 -6.26 6.13
N GLU A 61 16.63 -5.54 5.01
CA GLU A 61 16.21 -4.14 4.96
C GLU A 61 15.05 -3.98 3.98
N LEU A 62 14.03 -3.24 4.41
CA LEU A 62 12.87 -2.87 3.61
C LEU A 62 12.76 -1.35 3.63
N ALA A 63 12.71 -0.76 2.44
CA ALA A 63 12.54 0.67 2.25
C ALA A 63 11.45 0.91 1.21
N CYS A 64 10.76 2.03 1.34
CA CYS A 64 9.87 2.54 0.31
C CYS A 64 10.55 3.72 -0.41
N ASN A 65 10.03 4.11 -1.57
CA ASN A 65 10.55 5.27 -2.30
C ASN A 65 10.26 6.56 -1.52
N GLU A 66 10.82 7.68 -2.00
CA GLU A 66 10.58 9.00 -1.42
C GLU A 66 9.07 9.26 -1.24
N ASN A 67 8.69 9.77 -0.07
CA ASN A 67 7.31 10.04 0.36
C ASN A 67 6.40 8.82 0.52
N GLN A 68 6.95 7.61 0.56
CA GLN A 68 6.21 6.40 0.88
C GLN A 68 6.61 5.85 2.26
N VAL A 69 5.62 5.34 2.99
CA VAL A 69 5.79 4.75 4.32
C VAL A 69 5.27 3.32 4.34
N ILE A 70 5.91 2.45 5.13
CA ILE A 70 5.40 1.10 5.36
C ILE A 70 4.17 1.20 6.26
N SER A 71 2.99 0.99 5.68
CA SER A 71 1.71 1.13 6.39
C SER A 71 1.28 -0.14 7.14
N GLU A 72 1.69 -1.32 6.67
CA GLU A 72 1.27 -2.59 7.25
C GLU A 72 2.26 -3.73 6.96
N ILE A 73 2.37 -4.67 7.91
CA ILE A 73 2.94 -6.00 7.67
C ILE A 73 1.84 -7.03 7.50
N LYS A 74 1.67 -7.50 6.26
CA LYS A 74 0.72 -8.56 5.90
C LYS A 74 1.16 -9.94 6.39
N PHE A 75 2.48 -10.21 6.39
CA PHE A 75 3.04 -11.49 6.79
C PHE A 75 4.46 -11.32 7.32
N ALA A 76 4.80 -12.07 8.37
CA ALA A 76 6.16 -12.26 8.85
C ALA A 76 6.29 -13.65 9.51
N SER A 77 7.39 -14.35 9.21
CA SER A 77 7.69 -15.67 9.77
C SER A 77 9.20 -15.79 10.00
N PHE A 78 9.58 -16.31 11.17
CA PHE A 78 10.96 -16.65 11.51
C PHE A 78 11.01 -18.15 11.76
N GLY A 79 11.68 -18.88 10.86
CA GLY A 79 11.70 -20.34 10.82
C GLY A 79 11.68 -20.84 9.37
N LEU A 80 10.81 -21.82 9.08
CA LEU A 80 10.68 -22.46 7.78
C LEU A 80 9.31 -22.15 7.15
N PRO A 81 9.10 -20.94 6.59
CA PRO A 81 7.86 -20.62 5.88
C PRO A 81 7.71 -21.47 4.62
N GLN A 82 6.46 -21.74 4.24
CA GLN A 82 6.11 -22.49 3.03
C GLN A 82 5.54 -21.54 1.97
N GLY A 83 5.58 -21.95 0.70
CA GLY A 83 5.07 -21.16 -0.43
C GLY A 83 6.14 -20.26 -1.05
N GLU A 84 5.69 -19.33 -1.90
CA GLU A 84 6.55 -18.47 -2.71
C GLU A 84 6.40 -16.99 -2.32
N ARG A 85 7.20 -16.13 -2.94
CA ARG A 85 7.12 -14.67 -2.73
C ARG A 85 5.70 -14.20 -3.06
N GLY A 86 5.07 -13.49 -2.12
CA GLY A 86 3.70 -13.01 -2.24
C GLY A 86 2.62 -14.01 -1.79
N SER A 87 2.96 -15.28 -1.55
CA SER A 87 2.02 -16.33 -1.10
C SER A 87 2.53 -17.12 0.11
N PHE A 88 3.52 -16.58 0.84
CA PHE A 88 4.10 -17.23 2.00
C PHE A 88 3.04 -17.59 3.06
N LYS A 89 3.21 -18.79 3.62
CA LYS A 89 2.41 -19.33 4.71
C LYS A 89 3.30 -19.81 5.82
N LYS A 90 2.75 -19.83 7.03
CA LYS A 90 3.42 -20.38 8.20
C LYS A 90 3.71 -21.85 8.00
N GLY A 91 4.95 -22.28 8.26
CA GLY A 91 5.33 -23.68 8.22
C GLY A 91 5.25 -24.34 9.59
N ARG A 92 5.81 -25.56 9.71
CA ARG A 92 5.81 -26.33 10.96
C ARG A 92 6.77 -25.77 12.02
N CYS A 93 7.86 -25.13 11.58
CA CYS A 93 8.82 -24.48 12.45
C CYS A 93 8.69 -22.97 12.28
N GLU A 94 8.09 -22.30 13.26
CA GLU A 94 7.94 -20.85 13.25
C GLU A 94 7.80 -20.28 14.66
N SER A 95 8.41 -19.11 14.91
CA SER A 95 8.14 -18.32 16.10
C SER A 95 6.77 -17.63 16.04
N ARG A 96 5.91 -17.93 17.02
CA ARG A 96 4.58 -17.30 17.19
C ARG A 96 4.65 -15.79 17.40
N GLN A 97 5.79 -15.29 17.89
CA GLN A 97 5.97 -13.88 18.22
C GLN A 97 6.44 -13.03 17.03
N THR A 98 6.86 -13.66 15.92
CA THR A 98 7.49 -12.96 14.78
C THR A 98 6.68 -11.74 14.33
N LEU A 99 5.38 -11.91 14.10
CA LEU A 99 4.53 -10.82 13.61
C LEU A 99 4.43 -9.66 14.61
N SER A 100 4.36 -9.95 15.91
CA SER A 100 4.30 -8.92 16.96
C SER A 100 5.60 -8.11 17.01
N VAL A 101 6.75 -8.80 16.96
CA VAL A 101 8.06 -8.15 16.97
C VAL A 101 8.24 -7.24 15.74
N VAL A 102 7.93 -7.74 14.54
CA VAL A 102 8.09 -6.95 13.30
C VAL A 102 7.12 -5.76 13.26
N LYS A 103 5.85 -5.95 13.66
CA LYS A 103 4.89 -4.84 13.75
C LYS A 103 5.34 -3.76 14.73
N ARG A 104 5.94 -4.14 15.87
CA ARG A 104 6.44 -3.19 16.85
C ARG A 104 7.58 -2.32 16.28
N VAL A 105 8.44 -2.88 15.44
CA VAL A 105 9.55 -2.12 14.82
C VAL A 105 9.03 -1.04 13.87
N ILE A 106 8.01 -1.34 13.05
CA ILE A 106 7.43 -0.34 12.15
C ILE A 106 6.74 0.79 12.90
N ASN A 107 6.01 0.48 13.97
CA ASN A 107 5.38 1.50 14.81
C ASN A 107 6.37 2.38 15.58
N LEU A 108 7.66 2.04 15.62
CA LEU A 108 8.71 2.85 16.25
C LEU A 108 9.49 3.70 15.25
N LEU A 109 9.27 3.49 13.94
CA LEU A 109 9.93 4.22 12.85
C LEU A 109 9.09 5.39 12.33
N PHE A 110 7.88 5.57 12.88
CA PHE A 110 6.94 6.66 12.63
C PHE A 110 6.42 7.18 13.97
#